data_AF-A0A954T497-F1
#
_entry.id   AF-A0A954T497-F1
#
_cell.length_a   1.000
_cell.length_b   1.000
_cell.length_c   1.000
_cell.angle_alpha   90.00
_cell.angle_beta   90.00
_cell.angle_gamma   90.00
#
_symmetry.space_group_name_H-M   'P 1'
#
loop_
_entity.id
_entity.type
_entity.pdbx_description
1 polymer ?
#
loop_
_entity_poly.entity_id
_entity_poly.type
_entity_poly.pdbx_seq_one_letter_code
_entity_poly.pdbx_strand_id
1 'polypeptide(L)'
;GADFDALFARRKAEADRYHLTARDEPLDDAERHIVRQADAGLMWSKQFYHYIVEHWLEGDPGQPAPQRREQRNKTWRHLWARDLIAMPDKWEYPWFAAWDTAFHCVAMARVDPAFAKKQILLLCREWYMHPSGQLPAYEFAFDDVNPPVHAWAAWRVFQLDAQRGKKDRLFLERAFQKCLINFTWW
;
A
#
# COMPACT_ATOMS: atom_id res chain seq x y z
N GLY A 1 12.45 4.39 -32.45
CA GLY A 1 13.17 5.60 -32.90
C GLY A 1 14.41 5.70 -32.06
N ALA A 2 15.57 6.04 -32.63
CA ALA A 2 16.88 5.70 -32.06
C ALA A 2 17.07 6.07 -30.57
N ASP A 3 16.65 7.26 -30.15
CA ASP A 3 16.75 7.70 -28.74
C ASP A 3 15.89 6.87 -27.78
N PHE A 4 14.67 6.52 -28.22
CA PHE A 4 13.78 5.64 -27.46
C PHE A 4 14.39 4.25 -27.32
N ASP A 5 14.93 3.70 -28.41
CA ASP A 5 15.50 2.35 -28.42
C ASP A 5 16.74 2.27 -27.51
N ALA A 6 17.60 3.28 -27.56
CA ALA A 6 18.76 3.41 -26.67
C ALA A 6 18.35 3.58 -25.19
N LEU A 7 17.33 4.39 -24.90
CA LEU A 7 16.80 4.53 -23.54
C LEU A 7 16.22 3.22 -23.03
N PHE A 8 15.41 2.53 -23.83
CA PHE A 8 14.79 1.26 -23.47
C PHE A 8 15.84 0.18 -23.18
N ALA A 9 16.85 0.04 -24.05
CA ALA A 9 17.97 -0.89 -23.84
C ALA A 9 18.73 -0.60 -22.54
N ARG A 10 18.98 0.69 -22.24
CA ARG A 10 19.63 1.11 -20.99
C ARG A 10 18.79 0.76 -19.76
N ARG A 11 17.48 1.03 -19.77
CA ARG A 11 16.59 0.71 -18.63
C ARG A 11 16.45 -0.80 -18.41
N LYS A 12 16.44 -1.59 -19.49
CA LYS A 12 16.48 -3.06 -19.41
C LYS A 12 17.77 -3.52 -18.72
N ALA A 13 18.93 -3.02 -19.15
CA ALA A 13 20.22 -3.38 -18.55
C ALA A 13 20.33 -2.96 -17.06
N GLU A 14 19.78 -1.80 -16.69
CA GLU A 14 19.67 -1.38 -15.28
C GLU A 14 18.82 -2.34 -14.45
N ALA A 15 17.65 -2.74 -14.95
CA ALA A 15 16.78 -3.70 -14.28
C ALA A 15 17.43 -5.09 -14.18
N ASP A 16 18.15 -5.53 -15.23
CA ASP A 16 18.89 -6.79 -15.21
C ASP A 16 19.96 -6.78 -14.13
N ARG A 17 20.78 -5.72 -14.06
CA ARG A 17 21.78 -5.55 -13.00
C ARG A 17 21.17 -5.53 -11.60
N TYR A 18 20.04 -4.86 -11.43
CA TYR A 18 19.33 -4.83 -10.16
C TYR A 18 18.94 -6.26 -9.70
N HIS A 19 18.27 -7.04 -10.54
CA HIS A 19 17.82 -8.38 -10.17
C HIS A 19 18.95 -9.43 -10.06
N LEU A 20 20.15 -9.12 -10.55
CA LEU A 20 21.34 -9.94 -10.29
C LEU A 20 21.82 -9.82 -8.83
N THR A 21 21.63 -8.66 -8.19
CA THR A 21 22.17 -8.36 -6.86
C THR A 21 21.10 -8.05 -5.80
N ALA A 22 19.82 -8.12 -6.14
CA ALA A 22 18.71 -7.67 -5.28
C ALA A 22 18.34 -8.65 -4.15
N ARG A 23 18.96 -9.83 -4.08
CA ARG A 23 18.70 -10.87 -3.07
C ARG A 23 20.03 -11.29 -2.45
N ASP A 24 20.00 -11.52 -1.14
CA ASP A 24 21.18 -11.92 -0.37
C ASP A 24 21.55 -13.40 -0.63
N GLU A 25 20.55 -14.21 -0.98
CA GLU A 25 20.72 -15.61 -1.33
C GLU A 25 20.99 -15.76 -2.84
N PRO A 26 21.94 -16.63 -3.23
CA PRO A 26 22.17 -16.94 -4.62
C PRO A 26 20.96 -17.66 -5.20
N LEU A 27 20.33 -17.06 -6.21
CA LEU A 27 19.26 -17.68 -6.99
C LEU A 27 19.83 -18.26 -8.28
N ASP A 28 19.29 -19.38 -8.73
CA ASP A 28 19.50 -19.84 -10.10
C ASP A 28 18.74 -18.93 -11.11
N ASP A 29 18.91 -19.20 -12.42
CA ASP A 29 18.30 -18.37 -13.46
C ASP A 29 16.77 -18.49 -13.51
N ALA A 30 16.22 -19.67 -13.19
CA ALA A 30 14.77 -19.89 -13.18
C ALA A 30 14.12 -19.19 -11.98
N GLU A 31 14.71 -19.34 -10.78
CA GLU A 31 14.30 -18.67 -9.56
C GLU A 31 14.38 -17.15 -9.71
N ARG A 32 15.48 -16.64 -10.28
CA ARG A 32 15.64 -15.20 -10.54
C ARG A 32 14.56 -14.68 -11.49
N HIS A 33 14.21 -15.46 -12.52
CA HIS A 33 13.14 -15.11 -13.44
C HIS A 33 11.78 -15.04 -12.74
N ILE A 34 11.45 -16.03 -11.91
CA ILE A 34 10.21 -16.06 -11.11
C ILE A 34 10.15 -14.86 -10.17
N VAL A 35 11.22 -14.61 -9.40
CA VAL A 35 11.28 -13.49 -8.46
C VAL A 35 11.12 -12.15 -9.17
N ARG A 36 11.75 -11.97 -10.33
CA ARG A 36 11.62 -10.74 -11.13
C ARG A 36 10.19 -10.53 -11.60
N GLN A 37 9.50 -11.58 -12.06
CA GLN A 37 8.11 -11.47 -12.47
C GLN A 37 7.18 -11.15 -11.29
N ALA A 38 7.41 -11.77 -10.13
CA ALA A 38 6.66 -11.49 -8.91
C ALA A 38 6.85 -10.03 -8.44
N ASP A 39 8.09 -9.55 -8.41
CA ASP A 39 8.42 -8.17 -8.09
C ASP A 39 7.73 -7.19 -9.07
N ALA A 40 7.76 -7.50 -10.37
CA ALA A 40 7.10 -6.70 -11.39
C ALA A 40 5.57 -6.68 -11.20
N GLY A 41 4.95 -7.83 -10.90
CA GLY A 41 3.52 -7.94 -10.61
C GLY A 41 3.11 -7.06 -9.44
N LEU A 42 3.87 -7.13 -8.33
CA LEU A 42 3.63 -6.33 -7.13
C LEU A 42 3.80 -4.82 -7.39
N MET A 43 4.77 -4.42 -8.22
CA MET A 43 4.98 -3.03 -8.56
C MET A 43 3.90 -2.50 -9.52
N TRP A 44 3.36 -3.36 -10.37
CA TRP A 44 2.33 -3.00 -11.36
C TRP A 44 0.90 -3.05 -10.80
N SER A 45 0.69 -3.51 -9.56
CA SER A 45 -0.60 -3.42 -8.86
C SER A 45 -0.80 -2.09 -8.12
N LYS A 46 0.17 -1.18 -8.16
CA LYS A 46 0.02 0.19 -7.63
C LYS A 46 -0.98 0.97 -8.49
N GLN A 47 -2.06 1.47 -7.89
CA GLN A 47 -3.09 2.25 -8.57
C GLN A 47 -3.31 3.59 -7.89
N PHE A 48 -3.64 4.61 -8.68
CA PHE A 48 -4.15 5.86 -8.13
C PHE A 48 -5.59 5.62 -7.68
N TYR A 49 -5.82 5.72 -6.38
CA TYR A 49 -7.12 5.47 -5.76
C TYR A 49 -7.70 6.81 -5.30
N HIS A 50 -8.83 7.19 -5.90
CA HIS A 50 -9.54 8.44 -5.59
C HIS A 50 -10.95 8.14 -5.11
N TYR A 51 -11.14 8.18 -3.79
CA TYR A 51 -12.43 7.98 -3.16
C TYR A 51 -12.54 8.88 -1.92
N ILE A 52 -13.38 9.90 -2.05
CA ILE A 52 -13.72 10.81 -0.97
C ILE A 52 -15.14 10.49 -0.54
N VAL A 53 -15.28 9.94 0.68
CA VAL A 53 -16.58 9.42 1.14
C VAL A 53 -17.62 10.52 1.21
N GLU A 54 -17.28 11.70 1.71
CA GLU A 54 -18.19 12.84 1.78
C GLU A 54 -18.72 13.25 0.40
N HIS A 55 -17.84 13.47 -0.58
CA HIS A 55 -18.24 13.81 -1.95
C HIS A 55 -19.09 12.71 -2.59
N TRP A 56 -18.76 11.44 -2.33
CA TRP A 56 -19.60 10.34 -2.78
C TRP A 56 -20.98 10.44 -2.15
N LEU A 57 -21.12 10.53 -0.83
CA LEU A 57 -22.44 10.59 -0.18
C LEU A 57 -23.28 11.81 -0.60
N GLU A 58 -22.64 12.95 -0.84
CA GLU A 58 -23.34 14.21 -1.13
C GLU A 58 -23.66 14.39 -2.61
N GLY A 59 -22.84 13.82 -3.51
CA GLY A 59 -22.96 14.02 -4.95
C GLY A 59 -22.36 15.34 -5.43
N ASP A 60 -22.38 15.55 -6.74
CA ASP A 60 -21.78 16.73 -7.35
C ASP A 60 -22.66 17.99 -7.18
N PRO A 61 -22.07 19.17 -6.95
CA PRO A 61 -22.81 20.42 -6.91
C PRO A 61 -23.64 20.64 -8.18
N GLY A 62 -24.92 21.01 -8.01
CA GLY A 62 -25.84 21.26 -9.12
C GLY A 62 -26.48 20.00 -9.73
N GLN A 63 -26.18 18.80 -9.21
CA GLN A 63 -26.88 17.56 -9.57
C GLN A 63 -27.94 17.20 -8.51
N PRO A 64 -28.96 16.40 -8.86
CA PRO A 64 -29.89 15.85 -7.88
C PRO A 64 -29.15 15.06 -6.78
N ALA A 65 -29.62 15.18 -5.54
CA ALA A 65 -29.02 14.46 -4.42
C ALA A 65 -29.07 12.94 -4.65
N PRO A 66 -27.95 12.21 -4.50
CA PRO A 66 -27.92 10.78 -4.77
C PRO A 66 -28.63 9.99 -3.66
N GLN A 67 -29.36 8.93 -4.03
CA GLN A 67 -30.05 8.02 -3.11
C GLN A 67 -29.10 7.02 -2.42
N ARG A 68 -27.94 7.49 -1.97
CA ARG A 68 -26.88 6.67 -1.34
C ARG A 68 -26.47 7.10 0.06
N ARG A 69 -27.20 8.03 0.68
CA ARG A 69 -26.90 8.57 2.02
C ARG A 69 -27.02 7.55 3.15
N GLU A 70 -27.78 6.47 2.95
CA GLU A 70 -27.88 5.36 3.91
C GLU A 70 -27.04 4.13 3.54
N GLN A 71 -26.21 4.22 2.50
CA GLN A 71 -25.41 3.10 2.01
C GLN A 71 -24.07 2.94 2.78
N ARG A 72 -23.19 2.09 2.24
CA ARG A 72 -21.86 1.76 2.78
C ARG A 72 -21.07 2.98 3.23
N ASN A 73 -20.27 2.79 4.29
CA ASN A 73 -19.27 3.73 4.78
C ASN A 73 -19.80 5.10 5.22
N LYS A 74 -21.11 5.27 5.47
CA LYS A 74 -21.70 6.57 5.87
C LYS A 74 -21.09 7.18 7.16
N THR A 75 -20.53 6.35 8.04
CA THR A 75 -19.83 6.75 9.28
C THR A 75 -18.38 7.18 9.04
N TRP A 76 -17.85 6.94 7.84
CA TRP A 76 -16.45 7.21 7.45
C TRP A 76 -16.31 8.47 6.60
N ARG A 77 -17.11 9.52 6.85
CA ARG A 77 -17.08 10.77 6.05
C ARG A 77 -15.71 11.44 5.97
N HIS A 78 -14.87 11.25 6.98
CA HIS A 78 -13.50 11.77 7.03
C HIS A 78 -12.52 11.04 6.11
N LEU A 79 -12.88 9.86 5.56
CA LEU A 79 -12.00 9.12 4.69
C LEU A 79 -11.84 9.86 3.36
N TRP A 80 -10.59 10.24 3.10
CA TRP A 80 -10.17 11.03 1.95
C TRP A 80 -9.01 10.32 1.25
N ALA A 81 -9.34 9.42 0.33
CA ALA A 81 -8.32 8.71 -0.43
C ALA A 81 -8.02 9.43 -1.74
N ARG A 82 -6.75 9.83 -1.94
CA ARG A 82 -6.26 10.44 -3.18
C ARG A 82 -4.76 10.15 -3.34
N ASP A 83 -4.41 8.88 -3.26
CA ASP A 83 -3.03 8.42 -3.18
C ASP A 83 -2.76 7.27 -4.15
N LEU A 84 -1.47 7.01 -4.42
CA LEU A 84 -1.07 5.74 -5.03
C LEU A 84 -1.07 4.66 -3.93
N ILE A 85 -1.88 3.62 -4.12
CA ILE A 85 -2.05 2.54 -3.15
C ILE A 85 -1.74 1.19 -3.83
N ALA A 86 -1.12 0.27 -3.11
CA ALA A 86 -0.94 -1.11 -3.59
C ALA A 86 -2.26 -1.88 -3.53
N MET A 87 -2.72 -2.40 -4.67
CA MET A 87 -3.92 -3.22 -4.76
C MET A 87 -3.57 -4.72 -4.67
N PRO A 88 -4.48 -5.58 -4.15
CA PRO A 88 -4.36 -7.02 -4.26
C PRO A 88 -4.29 -7.48 -5.72
N ASP A 89 -5.12 -6.90 -6.58
CA ASP A 89 -5.07 -7.09 -8.02
C ASP A 89 -5.51 -5.82 -8.75
N LYS A 90 -4.96 -5.56 -9.94
CA LYS A 90 -5.29 -4.34 -10.70
C LYS A 90 -6.61 -4.40 -11.47
N TRP A 91 -7.20 -5.59 -11.61
CA TRP A 91 -8.38 -5.87 -12.43
C TRP A 91 -9.53 -6.48 -11.61
N GLU A 92 -9.30 -7.57 -10.89
CA GLU A 92 -10.30 -8.28 -10.09
C GLU A 92 -10.60 -7.55 -8.77
N TYR A 93 -9.55 -7.03 -8.12
CA TYR A 93 -9.63 -6.36 -6.83
C TYR A 93 -9.00 -4.94 -6.86
N PRO A 94 -9.51 -4.02 -7.71
CA PRO A 94 -8.95 -2.67 -7.90
C PRO A 94 -9.31 -1.71 -6.74
N TRP A 95 -9.27 -2.22 -5.51
CA TRP A 95 -9.58 -1.55 -4.27
C TRP A 95 -8.65 -2.09 -3.17
N PHE A 96 -8.32 -1.24 -2.20
CA PHE A 96 -7.40 -1.64 -1.14
C PHE A 96 -8.12 -2.45 -0.05
N ALA A 97 -7.39 -3.41 0.52
CA ALA A 97 -7.75 -4.07 1.77
C ALA A 97 -6.63 -3.83 2.78
N ALA A 98 -6.96 -3.41 4.00
CA ALA A 98 -5.97 -3.03 4.99
C ALA A 98 -5.07 -4.20 5.42
N TRP A 99 -5.63 -5.40 5.54
CA TRP A 99 -4.87 -6.59 5.90
C TRP A 99 -3.97 -7.05 4.75
N ASP A 100 -4.45 -7.12 3.50
CA ASP A 100 -3.61 -7.39 2.32
C ASP A 100 -2.46 -6.38 2.18
N THR A 101 -2.74 -5.09 2.40
CA THR A 101 -1.73 -4.02 2.35
C THR A 101 -0.55 -4.32 3.28
N ALA A 102 -0.80 -4.89 4.46
CA ALA A 102 0.25 -5.28 5.39
C ALA A 102 1.19 -6.34 4.77
N PHE A 103 0.63 -7.37 4.13
CA PHE A 103 1.42 -8.40 3.43
C PHE A 103 2.14 -7.85 2.19
N HIS A 104 1.46 -7.02 1.39
CA HIS A 104 2.08 -6.35 0.24
C HIS A 104 3.30 -5.53 0.68
N CYS A 105 3.21 -4.79 1.79
CA CYS A 105 4.32 -3.98 2.28
C CYS A 105 5.53 -4.82 2.67
N VAL A 106 5.33 -5.99 3.30
CA VAL A 106 6.44 -6.89 3.67
C VAL A 106 7.14 -7.43 2.41
N ALA A 107 6.37 -7.86 1.41
CA ALA A 107 6.96 -8.30 0.13
C ALA A 107 7.66 -7.13 -0.58
N MET A 108 6.99 -5.97 -0.66
CA MET A 108 7.47 -4.80 -1.39
C MET A 108 8.69 -4.16 -0.74
N ALA A 109 8.89 -4.30 0.57
CA ALA A 109 10.11 -3.80 1.23
C ALA A 109 11.40 -4.42 0.67
N ARG A 110 11.31 -5.60 0.05
CA ARG A 110 12.43 -6.24 -0.68
C ARG A 110 12.75 -5.58 -2.02
N VAL A 111 11.92 -4.66 -2.52
CA VAL A 111 12.16 -3.93 -3.76
C VAL A 111 12.16 -2.43 -3.54
N ASP A 112 11.10 -1.92 -2.93
CA ASP A 112 10.82 -0.51 -2.68
C ASP A 112 10.38 -0.28 -1.22
N PRO A 113 11.34 -0.30 -0.26
CA PRO A 113 11.05 -0.09 1.16
C PRO A 113 10.52 1.31 1.44
N ALA A 114 10.86 2.30 0.63
CA ALA A 114 10.33 3.64 0.77
C ALA A 114 8.82 3.67 0.52
N PHE A 115 8.33 3.00 -0.53
CA PHE A 115 6.90 2.87 -0.77
C PHE A 115 6.21 2.02 0.29
N ALA A 116 6.77 0.87 0.67
CA ALA A 116 6.20 0.02 1.73
C ALA A 116 5.98 0.81 3.04
N LYS A 117 6.99 1.57 3.48
CA LYS A 117 6.88 2.43 4.67
C LYS A 117 5.79 3.50 4.51
N LYS A 118 5.66 4.10 3.33
CA LYS A 118 4.59 5.08 3.04
C LYS A 118 3.21 4.45 3.13
N GLN A 119 3.02 3.24 2.59
CA GLN A 119 1.73 2.54 2.61
C GLN A 119 1.30 2.16 4.03
N ILE A 120 2.21 1.64 4.85
CA ILE A 120 1.95 1.35 6.28
C ILE A 120 1.48 2.62 7.02
N LEU A 121 2.15 3.74 6.78
CA LEU A 121 1.76 5.00 7.42
C LEU A 121 0.49 5.61 6.83
N LEU A 122 0.16 5.29 5.57
CA LEU A 122 -0.96 5.88 4.84
C LEU A 122 -2.30 5.54 5.49
N LEU A 123 -2.57 4.26 5.72
CA LEU A 123 -3.84 3.82 6.33
C LEU A 123 -3.97 4.29 7.78
N CYS A 124 -2.84 4.65 8.40
CA CYS A 124 -2.77 5.20 9.74
C CYS A 124 -2.94 6.73 9.82
N ARG A 125 -3.12 7.42 8.69
CA ARG A 125 -3.31 8.88 8.69
C ARG A 125 -4.69 9.25 9.19
N GLU A 126 -4.82 10.46 9.71
CA GLU A 126 -6.04 11.05 10.27
C GLU A 126 -7.20 11.17 9.27
N TRP A 127 -6.94 11.08 7.97
CA TRP A 127 -7.94 11.04 6.90
C TRP A 127 -8.13 9.64 6.29
N TYR A 128 -7.59 8.60 6.93
CA TYR A 128 -7.85 7.18 6.62
C TYR A 128 -8.34 6.43 7.86
N MET A 129 -7.64 6.56 8.98
CA MET A 129 -7.99 5.93 10.26
C MET A 129 -9.21 6.62 10.88
N HIS A 130 -10.17 5.83 11.34
CA HIS A 130 -11.32 6.33 12.08
C HIS A 130 -10.88 7.03 13.37
N PRO A 131 -11.59 8.08 13.85
CA PRO A 131 -11.27 8.73 15.13
C PRO A 131 -11.23 7.79 16.35
N SER A 132 -11.90 6.64 16.29
CA SER A 132 -11.84 5.60 17.33
C SER A 132 -10.52 4.80 17.33
N GLY A 133 -9.74 4.87 16.24
CA GLY A 133 -8.53 4.09 16.00
C GLY A 133 -8.67 2.96 14.98
N GLN A 134 -9.88 2.68 14.48
CA GLN A 134 -10.10 1.63 13.47
C GLN A 134 -9.39 1.97 12.15
N LEU A 135 -8.70 1.00 11.55
CA LEU A 135 -8.21 1.10 10.17
C LEU A 135 -9.34 0.72 9.20
N PRO A 136 -9.47 1.41 8.05
CA PRO A 136 -10.52 1.11 7.08
C PRO A 136 -10.29 -0.27 6.47
N ALA A 137 -11.22 -1.21 6.65
CA ALA A 137 -11.06 -2.60 6.20
C ALA A 137 -10.88 -2.71 4.68
N TYR A 138 -11.93 -2.41 3.91
CA TYR A 138 -11.92 -2.39 2.44
C TYR A 138 -13.09 -1.57 1.89
N GLU A 139 -13.06 -1.22 0.59
CA GLU A 139 -13.98 -0.24 -0.02
C GLU A 139 -15.47 -0.47 0.30
N PHE A 140 -15.92 -1.72 0.42
CA PHE A 140 -17.33 -2.05 0.63
C PHE A 140 -17.78 -1.96 2.09
N ALA A 141 -16.87 -2.07 3.05
CA ALA A 141 -17.16 -2.08 4.48
C ALA A 141 -15.92 -1.61 5.26
N PHE A 142 -15.73 -0.30 5.38
CA PHE A 142 -14.59 0.23 6.13
C PHE A 142 -14.66 -0.10 7.63
N ASP A 143 -15.87 -0.28 8.16
CA ASP A 143 -16.16 -0.66 9.54
C ASP A 143 -16.01 -2.17 9.83
N ASP A 144 -15.71 -2.98 8.83
CA ASP A 144 -15.47 -4.41 9.04
C ASP A 144 -14.19 -4.67 9.84
N VAL A 145 -14.15 -5.81 10.51
CA VAL A 145 -13.04 -6.23 11.35
C VAL A 145 -12.08 -7.08 10.50
N ASN A 146 -10.81 -6.71 10.44
CA ASN A 146 -9.79 -7.41 9.67
C ASN A 146 -8.66 -7.89 10.60
N PRO A 147 -7.91 -8.96 10.31
CA PRO A 147 -6.81 -9.39 11.19
C PRO A 147 -5.80 -8.27 11.52
N PRO A 148 -5.36 -8.11 12.79
CA PRO A 148 -4.50 -7.01 13.24
C PRO A 148 -3.02 -7.17 12.85
N VAL A 149 -2.74 -7.34 11.56
CA VAL A 149 -1.39 -7.63 11.03
C VAL A 149 -0.56 -6.36 10.73
N HIS A 150 -1.13 -5.16 10.89
CA HIS A 150 -0.46 -3.91 10.50
C HIS A 150 0.81 -3.61 11.32
N ALA A 151 0.76 -3.82 12.63
CA ALA A 151 1.92 -3.62 13.51
C ALA A 151 3.05 -4.63 13.21
N TRP A 152 2.69 -5.89 12.91
CA TRP A 152 3.64 -6.90 12.44
C TRP A 152 4.32 -6.46 11.14
N ALA A 153 3.54 -5.99 10.17
CA ALA A 153 4.09 -5.55 8.90
C ALA A 153 5.02 -4.33 9.07
N ALA A 154 4.64 -3.34 9.88
CA ALA A 154 5.49 -2.20 10.21
C ALA A 154 6.85 -2.65 10.77
N TRP A 155 6.84 -3.60 11.72
CA TRP A 155 8.06 -4.16 12.28
C TRP A 155 8.89 -4.91 11.25
N ARG A 156 8.27 -5.77 10.42
CA ARG A 156 8.97 -6.52 9.37
C ARG A 156 9.58 -5.62 8.31
N VAL A 157 8.87 -4.59 7.87
CA VAL A 157 9.37 -3.58 6.92
C VAL A 157 10.58 -2.85 7.51
N PHE A 158 10.51 -2.44 8.78
CA PHE A 158 11.65 -1.82 9.47
C PHE A 158 12.88 -2.76 9.52
N GLN A 159 12.68 -4.04 9.83
CA GLN A 159 13.77 -5.02 9.85
C GLN A 159 14.41 -5.24 8.48
N LEU A 160 13.59 -5.37 7.43
CA LEU A 160 14.07 -5.55 6.05
C LEU A 160 14.83 -4.32 5.54
N ASP A 161 14.34 -3.12 5.82
CA ASP A 161 15.04 -1.87 5.46
C ASP A 161 16.36 -1.72 6.22
N ALA A 162 16.40 -2.15 7.49
CA ALA A 162 17.62 -2.15 8.30
C ALA A 162 18.72 -3.05 7.75
N GLN A 163 18.38 -4.19 7.12
CA GLN A 163 19.35 -5.07 6.46
C GLN A 163 20.06 -4.38 5.30
N ARG A 164 19.43 -3.38 4.68
CA ARG A 164 19.99 -2.58 3.57
C ARG A 164 20.89 -1.42 4.04
N GLY A 165 21.04 -1.24 5.35
CA GLY A 165 21.99 -0.29 5.91
C GLY A 165 21.44 0.47 7.12
N LYS A 166 20.52 1.43 6.90
CA LYS A 166 20.09 2.34 7.97
C LYS A 166 18.75 1.92 8.58
N LYS A 167 18.78 1.71 9.90
CA LYS A 167 17.58 1.57 10.75
C LYS A 167 16.79 2.88 10.75
N ASP A 168 15.65 2.91 10.05
CA ASP A 168 14.73 4.05 10.03
C ASP A 168 13.88 4.11 11.31
N ARG A 169 14.49 4.61 12.40
CA ARG A 169 13.81 4.75 13.69
C ARG A 169 12.63 5.72 13.64
N LEU A 170 12.72 6.77 12.83
CA LEU A 170 11.65 7.75 12.70
C LEU A 170 10.40 7.10 12.08
N PHE A 171 10.55 6.24 11.08
CA PHE A 171 9.45 5.43 10.57
C PHE A 171 8.84 4.55 11.67
N LEU A 172 9.69 3.82 12.43
CA LEU A 172 9.23 2.92 13.47
C LEU A 172 8.47 3.66 14.58
N GLU A 173 8.98 4.80 15.04
CA GLU A 173 8.33 5.66 16.04
C GLU A 173 6.96 6.14 15.55
N ARG A 174 6.87 6.61 14.30
CA ARG A 174 5.59 7.04 13.70
C ARG A 174 4.59 5.89 13.62
N ALA A 175 5.02 4.74 13.12
CA ALA A 175 4.17 3.56 12.99
C ALA A 175 3.71 3.07 14.37
N PHE A 176 4.61 3.05 15.37
CA PHE A 176 4.30 2.64 16.75
C PHE A 176 3.20 3.51 17.37
N GLN A 177 3.33 4.83 17.32
CA GLN A 177 2.33 5.75 17.89
C GLN A 177 0.95 5.56 17.22
N LYS A 178 0.91 5.35 15.91
CA LYS A 178 -0.35 5.10 15.20
C LYS A 178 -0.93 3.72 15.51
N CYS A 179 -0.10 2.68 15.54
CA CYS A 179 -0.54 1.34 15.90
C CYS A 179 -1.04 1.26 17.34
N LEU A 180 -0.54 2.10 18.25
CA LEU A 180 -1.05 2.18 19.63
C LEU A 180 -2.51 2.66 19.66
N ILE A 181 -2.86 3.64 18.83
CA ILE A 181 -4.25 4.12 18.68
C ILE A 181 -5.12 3.00 18.09
N ASN A 182 -4.64 2.29 17.07
CA ASN A 182 -5.35 1.15 16.52
C ASN A 182 -5.50 0.00 17.54
N PHE A 183 -4.47 -0.26 18.34
CA PHE A 183 -4.51 -1.26 19.40
C PHE A 183 -5.56 -0.94 20.46
N THR A 184 -5.77 0.32 20.82
CA THR A 184 -6.82 0.69 21.79
C THR A 184 -8.24 0.54 21.26
N TRP A 185 -8.41 0.47 19.93
CA TRP A 185 -9.70 0.17 19.32
C TRP A 185 -10.05 -1.32 19.35
N TRP A 186 -9.03 -2.19 19.24
CA TRP A 186 -9.16 -3.65 19.34
C TRP A 186 -9.50 -4.11 20.76
#